data_AF-A0AA42B4Z0-F1
#
_entry.id   AF-A0AA42B4Z0-F1
#
_cell.length_a   1.000
_cell.length_b   1.000
_cell.length_c   1.000
_cell.angle_alpha   90.00
_cell.angle_beta   90.00
_cell.angle_gamma   90.00
#
_symmetry.space_group_name_H-M   'P 1'
#
loop_
_entity.id
_entity.type
_entity.pdbx_description
1 polymer ?
#
loop_
_entity_poly.entity_id
_entity_poly.type
_entity_poly.pdbx_seq_one_letter_code
_entity_poly.pdbx_strand_id
1 'polypeptide(L)' 'VPNVTDRGLKPRPIKKVAVIGGGLMGSGIATALILSNVSVVLKEINPEYLQKGLKTIE' A
#
# COMPACT_ATOMS: atom_id res chain seq x y z
N VAL A 1 -1.90 -17.03 11.19
CA VAL A 1 -1.43 -18.39 11.50
C VAL A 1 -0.57 -18.29 12.76
N PRO A 2 -0.99 -18.83 13.91
CA PRO A 2 -0.12 -18.92 15.09
C PRO A 2 1.13 -19.74 14.70
N ASN A 3 2.33 -19.42 15.20
CA ASN A 3 3.62 -20.10 14.96
C ASN A 3 4.58 -19.59 13.87
N VAL A 4 4.31 -18.50 13.15
CA VAL A 4 5.32 -17.96 12.19
C VAL A 4 6.37 -17.07 12.88
N THR A 5 6.02 -16.43 14.00
CA THR A 5 6.79 -15.31 14.59
C THR A 5 7.61 -15.68 15.84
N ASP A 6 7.43 -16.88 16.39
CA ASP A 6 7.87 -17.23 17.75
C ASP A 6 9.35 -17.64 17.88
N ARG A 7 10.14 -17.51 16.81
CA ARG A 7 11.58 -17.88 16.76
C ARG A 7 12.54 -16.69 16.68
N GLY A 8 12.18 -15.55 17.25
CA GLY A 8 13.05 -14.36 17.28
C GLY A 8 13.19 -13.64 15.93
N LEU A 9 12.26 -13.86 15.00
CA LEU A 9 12.23 -13.16 13.73
C LEU A 9 11.79 -11.71 13.96
N LYS A 10 12.71 -10.77 13.73
CA LYS A 10 12.39 -9.34 13.74
C LYS A 10 11.84 -8.94 12.37
N PRO A 11 10.64 -8.32 12.30
CA PRO A 11 10.12 -7.78 11.04
C PRO A 11 11.12 -6.83 10.39
N ARG A 12 11.29 -6.92 9.08
CA ARG A 12 12.13 -5.99 8.33
C ARG A 12 11.46 -4.61 8.36
N PRO A 13 12.18 -3.52 8.69
CA PRO A 13 11.60 -2.19 8.62
C PRO A 13 11.24 -1.85 7.18
N ILE A 14 9.98 -1.50 6.95
CA ILE A 14 9.46 -1.08 5.64
C ILE A 14 9.39 0.44 5.63
N LYS A 15 10.06 1.07 4.66
CA LYS A 15 10.03 2.54 4.48
C LYS A 15 9.18 2.98 3.29
N LYS A 16 9.04 2.11 2.29
CA LYS A 16 8.38 2.40 1.04
C LYS A 16 7.67 1.17 0.49
N VAL A 17 6.46 1.34 -0.02
CA VAL A 17 5.61 0.28 -0.58
C VAL A 17 5.12 0.70 -1.96
N ALA A 18 5.04 -0.25 -2.88
CA ALA A 18 4.38 -0.06 -4.16
C ALA A 18 3.01 -0.75 -4.13
N VAL A 19 1.96 -0.02 -4.54
CA VAL A 19 0.61 -0.55 -4.73
C VAL A 19 0.34 -0.60 -6.22
N ILE A 20 0.02 -1.79 -6.74
CA ILE A 20 -0.29 -2.01 -8.15
C ILE A 20 -1.80 -2.15 -8.28
N GLY A 21 -2.42 -1.21 -8.99
CA GLY A 21 -3.87 -1.07 -9.08
C GLY A 21 -4.42 -0.07 -8.06
N GLY A 22 -5.14 0.94 -8.53
CA GLY A 22 -5.76 2.05 -7.78
C GLY A 22 -7.28 1.97 -7.75
N GLY A 23 -7.87 0.79 -7.94
CA GLY A 23 -9.30 0.55 -7.70
C GLY A 23 -9.65 0.55 -6.21
N LEU A 24 -10.89 0.15 -5.86
CA LEU A 24 -11.44 0.23 -4.49
C LEU A 24 -10.51 -0.34 -3.39
N MET A 25 -9.95 -1.52 -3.60
CA MET A 25 -9.06 -2.14 -2.60
C MET A 25 -7.68 -1.46 -2.59
N GLY A 26 -7.14 -1.12 -3.77
CA GLY A 26 -5.81 -0.54 -3.91
C GLY A 26 -5.72 0.86 -3.31
N SER A 27 -6.75 1.69 -3.50
CA SER A 27 -6.85 2.99 -2.85
C SER A 27 -6.92 2.86 -1.33
N GLY A 28 -7.76 1.96 -0.80
CA GLY A 28 -7.84 1.72 0.64
C GLY A 28 -6.52 1.26 1.27
N ILE A 29 -5.80 0.36 0.59
CA ILE A 29 -4.46 -0.08 1.03
C ILE A 29 -3.46 1.08 1.00
N ALA A 30 -3.46 1.87 -0.07
CA ALA A 30 -2.59 3.04 -0.19
C ALA A 30 -2.87 4.06 0.92
N THR A 31 -4.13 4.39 1.17
CA THR A 31 -4.55 5.31 2.24
C THR A 31 -4.10 4.81 3.62
N ALA A 32 -4.32 3.53 3.95
CA ALA A 32 -3.91 2.97 5.23
C ALA A 32 -2.39 3.05 5.46
N LEU A 33 -1.60 2.80 4.41
CA LEU A 33 -0.14 2.90 4.46
C LEU A 33 0.34 4.34 4.60
N ILE A 34 -0.28 5.28 3.87
CA ILE A 34 0.02 6.71 3.97
C ILE A 34 -0.28 7.23 5.38
N LEU A 35 -1.44 6.88 5.95
CA LEU A 35 -1.81 7.23 7.33
C LEU A 35 -0.86 6.63 8.37
N SER A 36 -0.22 5.50 8.06
CA SER A 36 0.81 4.87 8.88
C SER A 36 2.22 5.46 8.68
N ASN A 37 2.33 6.62 8.00
CA ASN A 37 3.59 7.28 7.64
C ASN A 37 4.54 6.44 6.76
N VAL A 38 3.99 5.54 5.93
CA VAL A 38 4.77 4.77 4.96
C VAL A 38 4.68 5.43 3.58
N SER A 39 5.82 5.61 2.91
CA SER A 39 5.85 6.16 1.55
C SER A 39 5.23 5.17 0.57
N VAL A 40 4.24 5.59 -0.23
CA VAL A 40 3.55 4.73 -1.20
C VAL A 40 3.82 5.20 -2.63
N VAL A 41 4.06 4.24 -3.53
CA VAL A 41 4.04 4.45 -4.98
C VAL A 41 2.84 3.72 -5.56
N LEU A 42 1.87 4.46 -6.10
CA LEU A 42 0.74 3.89 -6.80
C LEU A 42 1.09 3.70 -8.28
N LYS A 43 1.03 2.46 -8.77
CA LYS A 43 1.21 2.13 -10.18
C LYS A 43 -0.10 1.65 -10.78
N GLU A 44 -0.47 2.29 -11.88
CA GLU A 44 -1.59 1.89 -12.73
C GLU A 44 -1.14 1.70 -14.18
N ILE A 45 -1.96 0.94 -14.92
CA ILE A 45 -1.74 0.67 -16.35
C ILE A 45 -2.16 1.87 -17.23
N ASN A 46 -3.21 2.58 -16.82
CA ASN A 46 -3.81 3.68 -17.57
C ASN A 46 -3.77 4.98 -16.74
N PRO A 47 -3.32 6.11 -17.31
CA PRO A 47 -3.41 7.43 -16.68
C PRO A 47 -4.79 7.78 -16.12
N GLU A 48 -5.88 7.37 -16.77
CA GLU A 48 -7.25 7.65 -16.30
C GLU A 48 -7.58 6.92 -14.99
N TYR A 49 -7.19 5.65 -14.88
CA TYR A 49 -7.36 4.89 -13.64
C TYR A 49 -6.44 5.39 -12.53
N LEU A 50 -5.24 5.83 -12.89
CA LEU A 50 -4.35 6.49 -11.94
C LEU A 50 -5.00 7.74 -11.34
N GLN A 51 -5.57 8.62 -12.17
CA GLN A 51 -6.24 9.82 -11.68
C GLN A 51 -7.46 9.50 -10.81
N LYS A 52 -8.26 8.49 -11.18
CA LYS A 52 -9.40 8.04 -10.36
C LYS A 52 -8.94 7.51 -8.99
N GLY A 53 -7.88 6.70 -8.99
CA GLY A 53 -7.29 6.17 -7.76
C GLY A 53 -6.74 7.28 -6.87
N LEU A 54 -6.03 8.25 -7.44
CA LEU A 54 -5.52 9.42 -6.72
C LEU A 54 -6.65 10.23 -6.08
N LYS A 55 -7.73 10.53 -6.80
CA LYS A 55 -8.92 11.22 -6.27
C LYS A 55 -9.62 10.49 -5.12
N THR A 56 -9.40 9.18 -4.98
CA THR A 56 -9.98 8.38 -3.89
C THR A 56 -9.06 8.33 -2.66
N ILE A 57 -7.78 8.65 -2.85
CA ILE A 57 -6.76 8.66 -1.79
C ILE A 57 -6.61 10.08 -1.20
N GLU A 58 -6.81 11.12 -2.02
CA GLU A 58 -6.93 12.54 -1.61
C GLU A 58 -8.15 12.76 -0.69
#